data_AF-A0A0R3WS09-F1
#
_entry.id   AF-A0A0R3WS09-F1
#
_cell.length_a   1.000
_cell.length_b   1.000
_cell.length_c   1.000
_cell.angle_alpha   90.00
_cell.angle_beta   90.00
_cell.angle_gamma   90.00
#
_symmetry.space_group_name_H-M   'P 1'
#
loop_
_entity.id
_entity.type
_entity.pdbx_description
1 polymer ?
#
loop_
_entity_poly.entity_id
_entity_poly.type
_entity_poly.pdbx_seq_one_letter_code
_entity_poly.pdbx_strand_id
1 'polypeptide(L)' 'MPAGWAAMLRKAGISVREQQQHIEVIWNALEICTTNKSTGTVKYMNDLSINTSTFYTRDF' A
#
# COMPACT_ATOMS: atom_id res chain seq x y z
N MET A 1 5.43 16.75 3.25
CA MET A 1 4.23 15.92 2.99
C MET A 1 4.21 15.51 1.52
N PRO A 2 4.05 14.22 1.17
CA PRO A 2 3.99 13.76 -0.22
C PRO A 2 2.81 14.37 -1.00
N ALA A 3 3.00 14.62 -2.29
CA ALA A 3 1.96 15.22 -3.15
C ALA A 3 0.67 14.38 -3.21
N GLY A 4 0.79 13.05 -3.19
CA GLY A 4 -0.35 12.14 -3.16
C GLY A 4 -1.18 12.25 -1.89
N TRP A 5 -0.53 12.42 -0.74
CA TRP A 5 -1.21 12.61 0.55
C TRP A 5 -1.95 13.94 0.61
N ALA A 6 -1.34 15.01 0.10
CA ALA A 6 -1.99 16.31 -0.01
C ALA A 6 -3.24 16.29 -0.90
N ALA A 7 -3.25 15.48 -1.97
CA ALA A 7 -4.44 15.27 -2.80
C ALA A 7 -5.54 14.50 -2.05
N MET A 8 -5.19 13.49 -1.26
CA MET A 8 -6.15 12.72 -0.45
C MET A 8 -6.83 13.57 0.61
N LEU A 9 -6.07 14.40 1.35
CA LEU A 9 -6.65 15.28 2.36
C LEU A 9 -7.58 16.33 1.76
N ARG A 10 -7.19 16.92 0.61
CA ARG A 10 -8.06 17.85 -0.13
C ARG A 10 -9.34 17.19 -0.62
N LYS A 11 -9.26 15.96 -1.14
CA LYS A 11 -10.43 15.19 -1.58
C LYS A 11 -11.35 14.81 -0.41
N ALA A 12 -10.79 14.54 0.76
CA ALA A 12 -11.53 14.23 1.97
C ALA A 12 -12.15 15.47 2.65
N GLY A 13 -11.87 16.68 2.15
CA GLY A 13 -12.37 17.93 2.74
C GLY A 13 -11.69 18.32 4.05
N ILE A 14 -10.54 17.73 4.38
CA ILE A 14 -9.84 17.99 5.65
C ILE A 14 -9.07 19.30 5.53
N SER A 15 -9.43 20.28 6.36
CA SER A 15 -8.80 21.61 6.39
C SER A 15 -7.39 21.56 6.97
N VAL A 16 -6.58 22.59 6.67
CA VAL A 16 -5.22 22.72 7.23
C VAL A 16 -5.23 22.82 8.76
N ARG A 17 -6.29 23.40 9.33
CA ARG A 17 -6.45 23.51 10.78
C ARG A 17 -6.66 22.15 11.44
N GLU A 18 -7.52 21.32 10.86
CA GLU A 18 -7.74 19.94 11.33
C GLU A 18 -6.49 19.08 11.14
N GLN A 19 -5.73 19.32 10.06
CA GLN A 19 -4.44 18.66 9.83
C GLN A 19 -3.43 18.94 10.95
N GLN A 20 -3.36 20.18 11.41
CA GLN A 20 -2.44 20.58 12.49
C GLN A 20 -2.88 20.03 13.85
N GLN A 21 -4.18 19.94 14.10
CA GLN A 21 -4.72 19.42 15.37
C GLN A 21 -4.57 17.90 15.50
N HIS A 22 -4.59 17.16 14.39
CA HIS A 22 -4.64 15.70 14.38
C HIS A 22 -3.55 15.08 13.49
N ILE A 23 -2.37 15.72 13.42
CA ILE A 23 -1.31 15.38 12.46
C ILE A 23 -0.87 13.91 12.55
N GLU A 24 -0.76 13.36 13.76
CA GLU A 24 -0.34 11.97 14.00
C GLU A 24 -1.37 10.96 13.47
N VAL A 25 -2.66 11.19 13.75
CA VAL A 25 -3.76 10.33 13.29
C VAL A 25 -3.85 10.36 11.77
N ILE A 26 -3.69 11.54 11.19
CA ILE A 26 -3.73 11.75 9.74
C ILE A 26 -2.57 11.04 9.05
N TRP A 27 -1.37 11.09 9.62
CA TRP A 27 -0.21 10.36 9.06
C TRP A 27 -0.40 8.86 9.11
N ASN A 28 -0.87 8.30 10.22
CA ASN A 28 -1.13 6.87 10.35
C ASN A 28 -2.19 6.40 9.34
N ALA A 29 -3.28 7.17 9.18
CA ALA A 29 -4.32 6.86 8.21
C ALA A 29 -3.78 6.91 6.76
N LEU A 30 -2.99 7.93 6.42
CA LEU A 30 -2.38 8.08 5.10
C LEU A 30 -1.39 6.95 4.80
N GLU A 31 -0.60 6.53 5.78
CA GLU A 31 0.29 5.38 5.67
C GLU A 31 -0.53 4.13 5.34
N ILE A 32 -1.48 3.73 6.18
CA ILE A 32 -2.32 2.53 5.95
C ILE A 32 -2.99 2.55 4.56
N CYS A 33 -3.56 3.69 4.15
CA CYS A 33 -4.21 3.83 2.85
C CYS A 33 -3.25 3.71 1.66
N THR A 34 -1.95 3.96 1.87
CA THR A 34 -0.93 3.91 0.81
C THR A 34 -0.06 2.66 0.85
N THR A 35 0.07 2.00 1.99
CA THR A 35 0.85 0.75 2.14
C THR A 35 0.14 -0.46 1.49
N ASN A 36 -1.18 -0.40 1.29
CA ASN A 36 -1.98 -1.58 0.90
C ASN A 36 -2.26 -1.73 -0.61
N LYS A 37 -1.33 -1.30 -1.48
CA LYS A 37 -1.40 -1.64 -2.92
C LYS A 37 -0.49 -2.80 -3.36
N SER A 38 0.43 -3.27 -2.52
CA SER A 38 1.42 -4.28 -2.93
C SER A 38 1.45 -5.57 -2.08
N THR A 39 0.89 -5.58 -0.87
CA THR A 39 1.06 -6.73 0.04
C THR A 39 0.20 -7.93 -0.32
N GLY A 40 -1.02 -7.71 -0.83
CA GLY A 40 -1.89 -8.80 -1.29
C GLY A 40 -1.41 -9.41 -2.61
N THR A 41 -1.14 -8.57 -3.60
CA THR A 41 -0.85 -9.02 -4.98
C THR A 41 0.51 -9.71 -5.12
N VAL A 42 1.53 -9.28 -4.38
CA VAL A 42 2.88 -9.88 -4.47
C VAL A 42 2.95 -11.25 -3.80
N LYS A 43 2.19 -11.49 -2.72
CA LYS A 43 2.17 -12.80 -2.05
C LYS A 43 1.66 -13.91 -2.99
N TYR A 44 0.59 -13.65 -3.73
CA TYR A 44 0.06 -14.62 -4.70
C TYR A 44 0.96 -14.82 -5.93
N MET A 45 1.70 -13.80 -6.39
CA MET A 45 2.65 -13.96 -7.50
C MET A 45 3.87 -14.80 -7.09
N ASN A 46 4.34 -14.65 -5.85
CA ASN A 46 5.46 -15.44 -5.37
C ASN A 46 5.08 -16.94 -5.25
N ASP A 47 3.91 -17.23 -4.66
CA ASP A 47 3.41 -18.61 -4.52
C ASP A 47 3.10 -19.28 -5.88
N LEU A 48 2.70 -18.51 -6.90
CA LEU A 48 2.48 -19.03 -8.26
C LEU A 48 3.80 -19.39 -8.96
N SER A 49 4.84 -18.55 -8.80
CA SER A 49 6.16 -18.78 -9.40
C SER A 49 6.92 -19.96 -8.78
N ILE A 50 6.71 -20.22 -7.49
CA ILE A 50 7.33 -21.32 -6.74
C ILE A 50 6.70 -22.66 -7.11
N ASN A 51 5.39 -22.70 -7.41
CA ASN A 51 4.73 -23.95 -7.84
C ASN A 51 4.93 -24.29 -9.32
N THR A 52 5.26 -23.34 -10.21
CA THR A 52 5.57 -23.64 -11.62
C THR A 52 7.01 -24.07 -11.86
N SER A 53 7.93 -23.78 -10.93
CA SER A 53 9.35 -24.12 -11.06
C SER A 53 9.67 -25.55 -10.59
N THR A 54 8.77 -26.20 -9.86
CA THR A 54 8.89 -27.62 -9.46
C THR A 54 8.40 -28.62 -10.51
N PHE A 55 7.77 -28.18 -11.60
CA PHE A 55 7.30 -29.08 -12.68
C PHE A 55 8.31 -29.34 -13.80
N TYR A 56 9.48 -28.69 -13.80
CA TYR A 56 10.49 -28.87 -14.86
C TYR A 56 11.73 -29.68 -14.46
N THR A 57 11.72 -30.32 -13.29
CA THR A 57 12.88 -31.11 -12.80
C THR A 57 12.55 -32.59 -12.59
N ARG A 58 11.84 -33.18 -13.55
CA ARG A 58 11.87 -34.63 -13.77
C ARG A 58 11.94 -34.87 -15.27
N ASP A 59 13.17 -34.99 -15.76
CA ASP A 59 13.60 -35.98 -16.75
C ASP A 59 15.05 -35.69 -17.12
N PHE A 60 15.98 -36.43 -16.51
CA PHE A 60 17.17 -37.04 -17.13
C PHE A 60 17.85 -37.99 -16.13
#